data_AF-A0A7C3I138-F1
#
_entry.id   AF-A0A7C3I138-F1
#
_cell.length_a   1.000
_cell.length_b   1.000
_cell.length_c   1.000
_cell.angle_alpha   90.00
_cell.angle_beta   90.00
_cell.angle_gamma   90.00
#
_symmetry.space_group_name_H-M   'P 1'
#
loop_
_entity.id
_entity.type
_entity.pdbx_description
1 polymer ?
#
loop_
_entity_poly.entity_id
_entity_poly.type
_entity_poly.pdbx_seq_one_letter_code
_entity_poly.pdbx_strand_id
1 'polypeptide(L)'
;PALILAGIAVNTIYQFWIHTELIGRVGRLEAVLNTASHHRVHHGSNPQYLDRNHGGMLIIWDKLFGTFTPEDEPVRFGLTHDIDTFNPLRIAFHEFAAMWRDVRAATTWRDRLGHVFGRPDWRPARFTAEGARRAAATAACAQSGQVS
;
A
#
# COMPACT_ATOMS: atom_id res chain seq x y z
N PRO A 1 -14.52 24.41 -18.49
CA PRO A 1 -14.23 23.07 -19.08
C PRO A 1 -12.81 22.97 -19.64
N ALA A 2 -12.36 23.91 -20.48
CA ALA A 2 -11.04 23.86 -21.12
C ALA A 2 -9.86 23.76 -20.13
N LEU A 3 -9.89 24.52 -19.03
CA LEU A 3 -8.85 24.46 -17.99
C LEU A 3 -8.75 23.09 -17.33
N ILE A 4 -9.89 22.44 -17.04
CA ILE A 4 -9.94 21.10 -16.45
C ILE A 4 -9.34 20.08 -17.42
N LEU A 5 -9.74 20.13 -18.69
CA LEU A 5 -9.21 19.25 -19.73
C LEU A 5 -7.71 19.46 -19.95
N ALA A 6 -7.25 20.71 -19.94
CA ALA A 6 -5.84 21.04 -20.01
C ALA A 6 -5.06 20.47 -18.81
N GLY A 7 -5.59 20.62 -17.59
CA GLY A 7 -5.00 20.04 -16.38
C GLY A 7 -4.89 18.51 -16.45
N ILE A 8 -5.94 17.83 -16.91
CA ILE A 8 -5.92 16.38 -17.13
C ILE A 8 -4.86 16.01 -18.16
N ALA A 9 -4.81 16.70 -19.31
CA ALA A 9 -3.83 16.41 -20.36
C ALA A 9 -2.38 16.58 -19.88
N VAL A 10 -2.09 17.69 -19.17
CA VAL A 10 -0.77 17.93 -18.58
C VAL A 10 -0.42 16.86 -17.57
N ASN A 11 -1.37 16.44 -16.73
CA ASN A 11 -1.17 15.34 -15.79
C ASN A 11 -0.88 14.02 -16.49
N THR A 12 -1.68 13.63 -17.49
CA THR A 12 -1.46 12.41 -18.24
C THR A 12 -0.09 12.37 -18.91
N ILE A 13 0.34 13.48 -19.51
CA ILE A 13 1.67 13.58 -20.13
C ILE A 13 2.78 13.47 -19.06
N TYR A 14 2.62 14.17 -17.94
CA TYR A 14 3.60 14.09 -16.84
C TYR A 14 3.73 12.67 -16.29
N GLN A 15 2.62 11.96 -16.12
CA GLN A 15 2.63 10.59 -15.63
C GLN A 15 3.45 9.67 -16.55
N PHE A 16 3.49 9.90 -17.86
CA PHE A 16 4.18 8.98 -18.78
C PHE A 16 5.68 8.82 -18.47
N TRP A 17 6.42 9.92 -18.24
CA TRP A 17 7.87 9.84 -18.10
C TRP A 17 8.32 9.24 -16.76
N ILE A 18 7.51 9.35 -15.70
CA ILE A 18 7.84 8.75 -14.40
C ILE A 18 7.61 7.23 -14.37
N HIS A 19 6.94 6.66 -15.37
CA HIS A 19 6.76 5.20 -15.50
C HIS A 19 7.91 4.56 -16.29
N THR A 20 9.14 4.67 -15.79
CA THR A 20 10.31 4.01 -16.38
C THR A 20 11.28 3.54 -15.30
N GLU A 21 11.96 2.43 -15.56
CA GLU A 21 13.07 1.93 -14.72
C GLU A 21 14.42 2.49 -15.18
N LEU A 22 14.49 3.06 -16.38
CA LEU A 22 15.75 3.51 -16.99
C LEU A 22 16.35 4.74 -16.30
N ILE A 23 15.49 5.59 -15.74
CA ILE A 23 15.90 6.83 -15.09
C ILE A 23 16.04 6.57 -13.59
N GLY A 24 17.27 6.68 -13.09
CA GLY A 24 17.57 6.63 -11.66
C GLY A 24 17.12 7.90 -10.91
N ARG A 25 17.88 8.28 -9.88
CA ARG A 25 17.62 9.51 -9.13
C ARG A 25 18.04 10.74 -9.95
N VAL A 26 17.21 11.79 -9.95
CA VAL A 26 17.45 13.03 -10.73
C VAL A 26 17.86 14.23 -9.87
N GLY A 27 18.28 13.97 -8.63
CA GLY A 27 18.92 14.97 -7.77
C GLY A 27 17.94 16.02 -7.24
N ARG A 28 18.28 17.31 -7.32
CA ARG A 28 17.54 18.38 -6.62
C ARG A 28 16.06 18.50 -7.00
N LEU A 29 15.67 18.06 -8.20
CA LEU A 29 14.27 18.06 -8.62
C LEU A 29 13.40 17.16 -7.74
N GLU A 30 13.98 16.11 -7.16
CA GLU A 30 13.33 15.19 -6.23
C GLU A 30 12.92 15.86 -4.91
N ALA A 31 13.37 17.09 -4.66
CA ALA A 31 12.87 17.89 -3.55
C ALA A 31 11.35 18.15 -3.68
N VAL A 32 10.88 18.41 -4.91
CA VAL A 32 9.52 18.94 -5.17
C VAL A 32 8.73 18.06 -6.13
N LEU A 33 9.36 17.48 -7.14
CA LEU A 33 8.73 16.70 -8.20
C LEU A 33 8.68 15.20 -7.88
N ASN A 34 7.60 14.54 -8.28
CA ASN A 34 7.56 13.09 -8.40
C ASN A 34 8.42 12.70 -9.63
N THR A 35 9.33 11.74 -9.44
CA THR A 35 10.32 11.31 -10.44
C THR A 35 10.16 9.83 -10.69
N ALA A 36 10.84 9.30 -11.71
CA ALA A 36 10.81 7.88 -12.00
C ALA A 36 11.17 7.00 -10.77
N SER A 37 12.17 7.41 -9.99
CA SER A 37 12.55 6.73 -8.75
C SER A 37 11.46 6.75 -7.68
N HIS A 38 10.87 7.91 -7.42
CA HIS A 38 9.77 8.03 -6.45
C HIS A 38 8.53 7.23 -6.86
N HIS A 39 8.25 7.20 -8.16
CA HIS A 39 7.09 6.52 -8.72
C HIS A 39 7.25 5.00 -8.76
N ARG A 40 8.47 4.47 -8.89
CA ARG A 40 8.72 3.04 -8.68
C ARG A 40 8.37 2.61 -7.26
N VAL A 41 8.77 3.39 -6.25
CA VAL A 41 8.37 3.14 -4.84
C VAL A 41 6.85 3.08 -4.70
N HIS A 42 6.12 3.97 -5.35
CA HIS A 42 4.65 3.95 -5.34
C HIS A 42 4.07 2.61 -5.85
N HIS A 43 4.68 2.01 -6.87
CA HIS A 43 4.29 0.71 -7.44
C HIS A 43 4.91 -0.50 -6.70
N GLY A 44 5.68 -0.26 -5.64
CA GLY A 44 6.41 -1.29 -4.92
C GLY A 44 5.54 -2.12 -3.99
N SER A 45 5.68 -3.44 -4.08
CA SER A 45 5.11 -4.41 -3.14
C SER A 45 6.08 -4.78 -2.00
N ASN A 46 7.28 -4.17 -1.96
CA ASN A 46 8.18 -4.31 -0.82
C ASN A 46 7.49 -3.79 0.45
N PRO A 47 7.64 -4.46 1.61
CA PRO A 47 7.03 -4.01 2.86
C PRO A 47 7.30 -2.54 3.23
N GLN A 48 8.51 -2.03 2.94
CA GLN A 48 8.84 -0.62 3.20
C GLN A 48 8.18 0.40 2.25
N TYR A 49 7.69 -0.05 1.09
CA TYR A 49 7.13 0.80 0.04
C TYR A 49 5.60 0.81 0.01
N LEU A 50 4.96 -0.04 0.83
CA LEU A 50 3.52 -0.05 0.98
C LEU A 50 3.01 1.28 1.54
N ASP A 51 1.97 1.81 0.89
CA ASP A 51 1.32 3.08 1.24
C ASP A 51 2.30 4.28 1.26
N ARG A 52 3.18 4.37 0.26
CA ARG A 52 4.15 5.47 0.10
C ARG A 52 3.99 6.20 -1.25
N ASN A 53 4.48 7.43 -1.28
CA ASN A 53 4.67 8.25 -2.49
C ASN A 53 3.41 8.39 -3.36
N HIS A 54 2.33 8.94 -2.82
CA HIS A 54 1.03 9.08 -3.49
C HIS A 54 0.92 10.26 -4.46
N GLY A 55 1.82 11.24 -4.38
CA GLY A 55 1.73 12.48 -5.16
C GLY A 55 1.95 12.24 -6.65
N GLY A 56 0.99 12.66 -7.50
CA GLY A 56 1.09 12.46 -8.96
C GLY A 56 2.26 13.22 -9.61
N MET A 57 2.23 14.56 -9.59
CA MET A 57 3.34 15.39 -10.11
C MET A 57 4.30 15.87 -9.03
N LEU A 58 3.77 16.15 -7.84
CA LEU A 58 4.50 16.84 -6.77
C LEU A 58 4.67 15.91 -5.59
N ILE A 59 5.91 15.51 -5.31
CA ILE A 59 6.26 14.68 -4.15
C ILE A 59 6.28 15.47 -2.84
N ILE A 60 6.23 16.80 -2.93
CA ILE A 60 6.22 17.66 -1.74
C ILE A 60 5.06 17.33 -0.80
N TRP A 61 3.92 16.89 -1.33
CA TRP A 61 2.77 16.49 -0.52
C TRP A 61 3.10 15.29 0.36
N ASP A 62 3.75 14.26 -0.17
CA ASP A 62 4.19 13.11 0.61
C ASP A 62 5.19 13.48 1.70
N LYS A 63 6.05 14.46 1.46
CA LYS A 63 7.00 14.95 2.46
C LYS A 63 6.30 15.75 3.56
N LEU A 64 5.30 16.54 3.22
CA LEU A 64 4.51 17.31 4.18
C LEU A 64 3.62 16.41 5.05
N PHE A 65 3.05 15.35 4.47
CA PHE A 65 2.13 14.45 5.16
C PHE A 65 2.79 13.16 5.68
N GLY A 66 4.10 12.99 5.50
CA GLY A 66 4.88 11.89 6.09
C GLY A 66 4.75 10.54 5.37
N THR A 67 4.24 10.51 4.14
CA THR A 67 4.13 9.31 3.29
C THR A 67 5.30 9.14 2.32
N PHE A 68 6.27 10.06 2.33
CA PHE A 68 7.45 9.97 1.48
C PHE A 68 8.38 8.82 1.88
N THR A 69 8.92 8.11 0.90
CA THR A 69 9.99 7.13 1.07
C THR A 69 10.89 7.11 -0.16
N PRO A 70 12.23 7.20 -0.01
CA PRO A 70 13.16 7.08 -1.13
C PRO A 70 13.29 5.63 -1.61
N GLU A 71 13.70 5.45 -2.87
CA GLU A 71 14.00 4.15 -3.46
C GLU A 71 15.38 3.66 -3.00
N ASP A 72 15.46 3.07 -1.81
CA ASP A 72 16.72 2.57 -1.22
C ASP A 72 17.09 1.12 -1.60
N GLU A 73 16.12 0.32 -2.05
CA GLU A 73 16.28 -1.07 -2.46
C GLU A 73 15.58 -1.29 -3.82
N PRO A 74 16.00 -2.32 -4.58
CA PRO A 74 15.29 -2.70 -5.80
C PRO A 74 13.80 -2.94 -5.55
N VAL A 75 12.97 -2.29 -6.35
CA VAL A 75 11.51 -2.38 -6.26
C VAL A 75 11.04 -3.73 -6.80
N ARG A 76 10.23 -4.43 -6.01
CA ARG A 76 9.42 -5.57 -6.47
C ARG A 76 8.06 -5.04 -6.87
N PHE A 77 7.71 -5.23 -8.13
CA PHE A 77 6.41 -4.81 -8.65
C PHE A 77 5.36 -5.90 -8.42
N GLY A 78 4.09 -5.50 -8.46
CA GLY A 78 2.95 -6.42 -8.36
C GLY A 78 2.14 -6.21 -7.08
N LEU A 79 1.33 -7.20 -6.74
CA LEU A 79 0.48 -7.18 -5.56
C LEU A 79 1.19 -7.84 -4.37
N THR A 80 0.79 -7.52 -3.15
CA THR A 80 1.24 -8.24 -1.94
C THR A 80 0.65 -9.63 -1.85
N HIS A 81 -0.48 -9.85 -2.51
CA HIS A 81 -1.19 -11.12 -2.63
C HIS A 81 -1.57 -11.33 -4.09
N ASP A 82 -1.08 -12.42 -4.68
CA ASP A 82 -1.35 -12.73 -6.08
C ASP A 82 -2.81 -13.11 -6.30
N ILE A 83 -3.33 -12.75 -7.47
CA ILE A 83 -4.68 -13.09 -7.91
C ILE A 83 -4.57 -14.20 -8.95
N ASP A 84 -4.91 -15.43 -8.57
CA ASP A 84 -4.82 -16.62 -9.43
C ASP A 84 -5.99 -16.74 -10.41
N THR A 85 -6.29 -15.67 -11.16
CA THR A 85 -7.31 -15.70 -12.21
C THR A 85 -7.07 -14.64 -13.28
N PHE A 86 -7.50 -14.95 -14.52
CA PHE A 86 -7.51 -14.00 -15.64
C PHE A 86 -8.90 -13.41 -15.92
N ASN A 87 -9.91 -13.69 -15.07
CA ASN A 87 -11.24 -13.13 -15.24
C ASN A 87 -11.26 -11.65 -14.77
N PRO A 88 -11.48 -10.68 -15.67
CA PRO A 88 -11.37 -9.25 -15.35
C PRO A 88 -12.39 -8.80 -14.30
N LEU A 89 -13.58 -9.39 -14.27
CA LEU A 89 -14.59 -9.08 -13.26
C LEU A 89 -14.14 -9.56 -11.87
N ARG A 90 -13.50 -10.73 -11.78
CA ARG A 90 -12.97 -11.19 -10.50
C ARG A 90 -11.81 -10.32 -10.05
N ILE A 91 -10.87 -10.01 -10.93
CA ILE A 91 -9.74 -9.13 -10.62
C ILE A 91 -10.25 -7.78 -10.10
N ALA A 92 -11.24 -7.17 -10.76
CA ALA A 92 -11.78 -5.88 -10.36
C ALA A 92 -12.57 -5.90 -9.05
N PHE A 93 -13.33 -6.97 -8.77
CA PHE A 93 -14.34 -6.97 -7.70
C PHE A 93 -14.06 -7.89 -6.51
N HIS A 94 -13.03 -8.76 -6.54
CA HIS A 94 -12.79 -9.73 -5.46
C HIS A 94 -12.52 -9.08 -4.09
N GLU A 95 -11.73 -8.00 -4.04
CA GLU A 95 -11.47 -7.26 -2.80
C GLU A 95 -12.74 -6.59 -2.25
N PHE A 96 -13.58 -6.02 -3.11
CA PHE A 96 -14.87 -5.45 -2.67
C PHE A 96 -15.80 -6.54 -2.09
N ALA A 97 -15.82 -7.73 -2.69
CA ALA A 97 -16.56 -8.86 -2.17
C ALA A 97 -15.98 -9.37 -0.84
N ALA A 98 -14.66 -9.35 -0.67
CA ALA A 98 -13.99 -9.68 0.59
C ALA A 98 -14.35 -8.69 1.70
N MET A 99 -14.17 -7.40 1.45
CA MET A 99 -14.54 -6.33 2.36
C MET A 99 -16.04 -6.40 2.74
N TRP A 100 -16.93 -6.67 1.79
CA TRP A 100 -18.35 -6.84 2.07
C TRP A 100 -18.65 -8.03 3.01
N ARG A 101 -17.95 -9.16 2.82
CA ARG A 101 -18.06 -10.32 3.72
C ARG A 101 -17.60 -9.95 5.13
N ASP A 102 -16.50 -9.23 5.26
CA ASP A 102 -15.95 -8.81 6.55
C ASP A 102 -16.89 -7.84 7.28
N VAL A 103 -17.44 -6.85 6.57
CA VAL A 103 -18.43 -5.91 7.11
C VAL A 103 -19.71 -6.63 7.56
N ARG A 104 -20.17 -7.65 6.80
CA ARG A 104 -21.32 -8.47 7.20
C ARG A 104 -21.04 -9.35 8.40
N ALA A 105 -19.85 -9.92 8.49
CA ALA A 105 -19.44 -10.80 9.60
C ALA A 105 -19.12 -10.03 10.88
N ALA A 106 -18.76 -8.74 10.77
CA ALA A 106 -18.50 -7.88 11.92
C ALA A 106 -19.73 -7.75 12.83
N THR A 107 -19.51 -7.93 14.14
CA THR A 107 -20.57 -7.86 15.16
C THR A 107 -20.79 -6.44 15.70
N THR A 108 -19.79 -5.56 15.55
CA THR A 108 -19.84 -4.18 16.05
C THR A 108 -19.76 -3.16 14.93
N TRP A 109 -20.38 -1.99 15.11
CA TRP A 109 -20.26 -0.87 14.17
C TRP A 109 -18.83 -0.36 14.03
N ARG A 110 -18.05 -0.40 15.12
CA ARG A 110 -16.63 -0.05 15.07
C ARG A 110 -15.85 -0.95 14.10
N ASP A 111 -16.10 -2.26 14.15
CA ASP A 111 -15.43 -3.18 13.23
C ASP A 111 -15.88 -2.98 11.79
N ARG A 112 -17.18 -2.73 11.56
CA ARG A 112 -17.72 -2.40 10.23
C ARG A 112 -17.04 -1.18 9.64
N LEU A 113 -16.95 -0.09 10.40
CA LEU A 113 -16.26 1.12 9.98
C LEU A 113 -14.76 0.87 9.78
N GLY A 114 -14.14 0.04 10.61
CA GLY A 114 -12.75 -0.37 10.47
C GLY A 114 -12.47 -1.09 9.15
N HIS A 115 -13.35 -1.99 8.72
CA HIS A 115 -13.21 -2.67 7.43
C HIS A 115 -13.40 -1.75 6.22
N VAL A 116 -14.17 -0.66 6.35
CA VAL A 116 -14.46 0.28 5.25
C VAL A 116 -13.43 1.41 5.15
N PHE A 117 -12.99 1.95 6.29
CA PHE A 117 -12.14 3.15 6.35
C PHE A 117 -10.73 2.86 6.84
N GLY A 118 -10.46 1.64 7.30
CA GLY A 118 -9.12 1.21 7.69
C GLY A 118 -8.23 0.95 6.48
N ARG A 119 -6.96 0.68 6.78
CA ARG A 119 -6.01 0.19 5.77
C ARG A 119 -6.43 -1.20 5.27
N PRO A 120 -5.97 -1.65 4.09
CA PRO A 120 -6.32 -2.98 3.56
C PRO A 120 -6.00 -4.14 4.53
N ASP A 121 -5.00 -3.99 5.39
CA ASP A 121 -4.60 -4.97 6.41
C ASP A 121 -5.30 -4.78 7.78
N TRP A 122 -6.27 -3.87 7.88
CA TRP A 122 -6.94 -3.53 9.13
C TRP A 122 -7.67 -4.75 9.72
N ARG A 123 -7.48 -4.96 11.03
CA ARG A 123 -8.16 -6.02 11.79
C ARG A 123 -8.65 -5.50 13.13
N PRO A 124 -9.77 -6.05 13.66
CA PRO A 124 -10.22 -5.73 15.01
C PRO A 124 -9.15 -6.02 16.07
N ALA A 125 -9.00 -5.11 17.04
CA ALA A 125 -7.97 -5.20 18.09
C ALA A 125 -8.00 -6.50 18.91
N ARG A 126 -9.17 -7.16 19.02
CA ARG A 126 -9.28 -8.46 19.69
C ARG A 126 -8.49 -9.56 18.99
N PHE A 127 -8.43 -9.55 17.65
CA PHE A 127 -7.73 -10.56 16.88
C PHE A 127 -6.22 -10.34 16.92
N THR A 128 -5.76 -9.08 16.94
CA THR A 128 -4.35 -8.76 17.11
C THR A 128 -3.85 -9.13 18.51
N ALA A 129 -4.62 -8.80 19.55
CA ALA A 129 -4.29 -9.16 20.94
C ALA A 129 -4.30 -10.68 21.18
N GLU A 130 -5.26 -11.40 20.61
CA GLU A 130 -5.29 -12.86 20.72
C GLU A 130 -4.13 -13.52 19.96
N GLY A 131 -3.80 -13.04 18.75
CA GLY A 131 -2.64 -13.51 17.99
C GLY A 131 -1.34 -13.30 18.76
N ALA A 132 -1.14 -12.12 19.35
CA ALA A 132 0.04 -11.83 20.18
C ALA A 132 0.11 -12.73 21.41
N ARG A 133 -1.01 -12.98 22.11
CA ARG A 133 -1.06 -13.90 23.25
C ARG A 133 -0.73 -15.34 22.86
N ARG A 134 -1.25 -15.83 21.74
CA ARG A 134 -0.96 -17.18 21.23
C ARG A 134 0.51 -17.34 20.84
N ALA A 135 1.09 -16.34 20.17
CA ALA A 135 2.51 -16.32 19.83
C ALA A 135 3.40 -16.36 21.08
N ALA A 136 3.08 -15.54 22.10
CA ALA A 136 3.79 -15.53 23.37
C ALA A 136 3.69 -16.87 24.12
N ALA A 137 2.50 -17.49 24.17
CA ALA A 137 2.31 -18.80 24.78
C ALA A 137 3.10 -19.91 24.07
N THR A 138 3.17 -19.86 22.73
CA THR A 138 3.96 -20.82 21.94
C THR A 138 5.46 -20.65 22.18
N ALA A 139 5.94 -19.40 22.21
CA ALA A 139 7.35 -19.09 22.51
C ALA A 139 7.75 -19.52 23.93
N ALA A 140 6.86 -19.32 24.92
CA ALA A 140 7.08 -19.78 26.29
C ALA A 140 7.14 -21.31 26.40
N CYS A 141 6.25 -22.02 25.68
CA CYS A 141 6.25 -23.49 25.63
C CYS A 141 7.52 -24.05 24.94
N ALA A 142 8.00 -23.39 23.88
CA ALA A 142 9.24 -23.76 23.20
C ALA A 142 10.47 -23.58 24.10
N GLN A 143 10.49 -22.52 24.93
CA GLN A 143 11.56 -22.27 25.90
C GLN A 143 11.53 -23.23 27.08
N SER A 144 10.34 -23.66 27.53
CA SER A 144 10.21 -24.63 28.63
C SER A 144 10.52 -26.09 28.21
N GLY A 145 10.58 -26.38 26.91
CA GLY A 145 10.94 -27.69 26.35
C GLY A 145 12.43 -27.88 26.04
N GLN A 146 13.28 -26.86 26.23
CA GLN A 146 14.74 -26.94 25.99
C GLN A 146 15.57 -27.27 27.24
N VAL A 147 14.92 -27.75 28.32
CA VAL A 147 15.61 -28.26 29.51
C VAL A 147 15.38 -29.76 29.61
N SER A 148 16.21 -30.55 28.90
CA SER A 148 16.43 -31.98 29.14
C SER A 148 17.81 -32.36 28.64
#